data_AF-A0A2D7DG14-F1
#
_entry.id   AF-A0A2D7DG14-F1
#
_cell.length_a   1.000
_cell.length_b   1.000
_cell.length_c   1.000
_cell.angle_alpha   90.00
_cell.angle_beta   90.00
_cell.angle_gamma   90.00
#
_symmetry.space_group_name_H-M   'P 1'
#
loop_
_entity.id
_entity.type
_entity.pdbx_description
1 polymer ?
#
loop_
_entity_poly.entity_id
_entity_poly.type
_entity_poly.pdbx_seq_one_letter_code
_entity_poly.pdbx_strand_id
1 'polypeptide(L)'
;MNLVFRIAAIILTMLFTLVYITTRTIAPEYDFEHTTVEVNSDVEVVFDDMAVPHIYADSEPDAMYALGYVHAMERLWQMDLLRRAGAGELSALFGRDMIENDKYLRTLGMRETAIRTVETLESTASPEVLDAMKAYLEGVNAFIATKELPFEYRLINAKPEPFTLRDVYCATGYMAYSFAIHLKTEPILDWMKTALDSSYMADLAWGQAGFSHIPTDDTLRDISGLASRVHALDELRLVPQWLGSNAWVLSGDRTASGEVIFCNDAHMAYASPSVWYEAHIVTPELEYYGNHIGGLPFPAIGHSRDHAWGITMFVNDEIDFYRETIEGDRYLHGGEWLPLEIANEVIEVAGDNPVEFQVRKTHHGPLLEKDLAMWWTFNQYPQNRIHEAFYGFSRGSGIESFAASAELVHAPGINVMYGDTKGDIGWWASAKLPIRPDHVDTKVAIDGTNPTNDPIGWHGFDMNPQLVNPKRGFVYSANNAPQLSDSVRYPGHYYAGNTRAAGIFEALSQPKNDWTVADAQAIQLDHHSPVYRQNAEALVAYANAAGVEVEGFMRGWDGGHLAEDLAPTLYYRWMYRTIQGAMYDEFAEAASEGFAQEKFESWHRTIVSENSFPRLLANPK
;
A
#
# COMPACT_ATOMS: atom_id res chain seq x y z
N MET A 1 26.11 48.46 13.75
CA MET A 1 25.45 47.14 13.61
C MET A 1 25.84 46.29 14.80
N ASN A 2 24.86 45.86 15.61
CA ASN A 2 25.09 45.11 16.85
C ASN A 2 25.86 43.80 16.56
N LEU A 3 26.72 43.33 17.46
CA LEU A 3 27.51 42.11 17.26
C LEU A 3 26.64 40.91 16.86
N VAL A 4 25.44 40.83 17.46
CA VAL A 4 24.40 39.85 17.14
C VAL A 4 23.99 39.89 15.66
N PHE A 5 23.77 41.09 15.09
CA PHE A 5 23.42 41.23 13.67
C PHE A 5 24.56 40.80 12.74
N ARG A 6 25.82 41.02 13.12
CA ARG A 6 26.98 40.56 12.34
C ARG A 6 27.09 39.03 12.36
N ILE A 7 26.90 38.42 13.52
CA ILE A 7 26.92 36.96 13.67
C ILE A 7 25.75 36.34 12.88
N ALA A 8 24.54 36.88 13.02
CA ALA A 8 23.38 36.42 12.26
C ALA A 8 23.59 36.55 10.75
N ALA A 9 24.15 37.66 10.26
CA ALA A 9 24.45 37.85 8.85
C ALA A 9 25.50 36.86 8.33
N ILE A 10 26.54 36.56 9.12
CA ILE A 10 27.57 35.56 8.76
C ILE A 10 26.94 34.17 8.69
N ILE A 11 26.15 33.77 9.69
CA ILE A 11 25.47 32.46 9.70
C ILE A 11 24.52 32.35 8.50
N LEU A 12 23.71 33.37 8.21
CA LEU A 12 22.81 33.38 7.06
C LEU A 12 23.59 33.31 5.74
N THR A 13 24.72 34.01 5.62
CA THR A 13 25.56 33.96 4.42
C THR A 13 26.20 32.58 4.25
N MET A 14 26.69 31.97 5.33
CA MET A 14 27.24 30.61 5.30
C MET A 14 26.17 29.58 4.95
N LEU A 15 24.97 29.69 5.54
CA LEU A 15 23.84 28.82 5.26
C LEU A 15 23.38 28.97 3.80
N PHE A 16 23.23 30.21 3.32
CA PHE A 16 22.88 30.47 1.93
C PHE A 16 23.94 29.94 0.96
N THR A 17 25.22 30.15 1.27
CA THR A 17 26.33 29.65 0.44
C THR A 17 26.36 28.13 0.42
N LEU A 18 26.15 27.48 1.58
CA LEU A 18 26.05 26.04 1.70
C LEU A 18 24.89 25.52 0.86
N VAL A 19 23.68 26.07 1.04
CA VAL A 19 22.49 25.69 0.25
C VAL A 19 22.73 25.92 -1.25
N TYR A 20 23.32 27.04 -1.63
CA TYR A 20 23.62 27.36 -3.04
C TYR A 20 24.62 26.38 -3.66
N ILE A 21 25.72 26.08 -2.97
CA ILE A 21 26.72 25.12 -3.46
C ILE A 21 26.11 23.71 -3.50
N THR A 22 25.41 23.28 -2.45
CA THR A 22 24.74 21.99 -2.36
C THR A 22 23.74 21.83 -3.51
N THR A 23 22.79 22.76 -3.68
CA THR A 23 21.81 22.70 -4.78
C THR A 23 22.45 22.68 -6.17
N ARG A 24 23.54 23.41 -6.39
CA ARG A 24 24.28 23.41 -7.66
C ARG A 24 25.11 22.14 -7.92
N THR A 25 25.46 21.38 -6.88
CA THR A 25 26.36 20.22 -6.98
C THR A 25 25.66 18.87 -6.80
N ILE A 26 24.34 18.89 -6.57
CA ILE A 26 23.50 17.71 -6.33
C ILE A 26 22.36 17.62 -7.35
N ALA A 27 22.00 18.72 -8.03
CA ALA A 27 21.03 18.66 -9.11
C ALA A 27 21.53 17.70 -10.21
N PRO A 28 20.69 16.78 -10.71
CA PRO A 28 21.03 15.93 -11.84
C PRO A 28 21.49 16.77 -13.04
N GLU A 29 22.55 16.33 -13.71
CA GLU A 29 22.97 16.90 -14.99
C GLU A 29 22.14 16.23 -16.08
N TYR A 30 21.12 16.93 -16.57
CA TYR A 30 20.23 16.44 -17.63
C TYR A 30 20.83 16.51 -19.03
N ASP A 31 21.97 17.19 -19.19
CA ASP A 31 22.75 17.26 -20.43
C ASP A 31 24.03 16.45 -20.25
N PHE A 32 23.93 15.13 -20.43
CA PHE A 32 25.02 14.19 -20.20
C PHE A 32 25.25 13.28 -21.42
N GLU A 33 26.50 12.89 -21.63
CA GLU A 33 26.88 11.81 -22.54
C GLU A 33 27.52 10.69 -21.72
N HIS A 34 26.99 9.46 -21.86
CA HIS A 34 27.50 8.28 -21.17
C HIS A 34 27.84 7.18 -22.18
N THR A 35 29.12 6.83 -22.29
CA THR A 35 29.58 5.73 -23.16
C THR A 35 29.71 4.45 -22.35
N THR A 36 29.05 3.39 -22.80
CA THR A 36 29.09 2.07 -22.16
C THR A 36 29.10 0.95 -23.20
N VAL A 37 29.59 -0.23 -22.82
CA VAL A 37 29.56 -1.44 -23.65
C VAL A 37 28.28 -2.27 -23.44
N GLU A 38 27.47 -1.89 -22.45
CA GLU A 38 26.24 -2.61 -22.07
C GLU A 38 25.04 -2.27 -22.98
N VAL A 39 25.11 -1.19 -23.77
CA VAL A 39 24.13 -0.86 -24.81
C VAL A 39 24.69 -1.18 -26.18
N ASN A 40 23.85 -1.71 -27.07
CA ASN A 40 24.28 -2.15 -28.40
C ASN A 40 24.22 -1.03 -29.45
N SER A 41 23.46 0.03 -29.18
CA SER A 41 23.22 1.16 -30.10
C SER A 41 23.05 2.46 -29.30
N ASP A 42 23.07 3.60 -30.00
CA ASP A 42 22.89 4.90 -29.36
C ASP A 42 21.49 5.00 -28.75
N VAL A 43 21.41 5.49 -27.51
CA VAL A 43 20.15 5.75 -26.81
C VAL A 43 20.04 7.25 -26.56
N GLU A 44 18.93 7.86 -26.97
CA GLU A 44 18.63 9.26 -26.74
C GLU A 44 17.64 9.38 -25.58
N VAL A 45 17.98 10.19 -24.56
CA VAL A 45 17.07 10.53 -23.48
C VAL A 45 16.75 12.02 -23.54
N VAL A 46 15.48 12.35 -23.77
CA VAL A 46 15.00 13.74 -23.78
C VAL A 46 14.16 13.97 -22.54
N PHE A 47 14.57 14.91 -21.69
CA PHE A 47 13.77 15.33 -20.54
C PHE A 47 12.84 16.49 -20.92
N ASP A 48 11.56 16.38 -20.58
CA ASP A 48 10.59 17.47 -20.78
C ASP A 48 10.69 18.58 -19.71
N ASP A 49 9.77 19.55 -19.74
CA ASP A 49 9.74 20.67 -18.79
C ASP A 49 9.37 20.27 -17.35
N MET A 50 8.88 19.04 -17.17
CA MET A 50 8.58 18.42 -15.89
C MET A 50 9.66 17.39 -15.47
N ALA A 51 10.76 17.29 -16.25
CA ALA A 51 11.84 16.34 -16.10
C ALA A 51 11.42 14.87 -16.27
N VAL A 52 10.38 14.60 -17.06
CA VAL A 52 10.03 13.23 -17.47
C VAL A 52 11.01 12.77 -18.56
N PRO A 53 11.70 11.62 -18.40
CA PRO A 53 12.54 11.06 -19.44
C PRO A 53 11.70 10.43 -20.56
N HIS A 54 11.94 10.87 -21.79
CA HIS A 54 11.55 10.20 -23.02
C HIS A 54 12.77 9.47 -23.60
N ILE A 55 12.76 8.14 -23.53
CA ILE A 55 13.88 7.27 -23.87
C ILE A 55 13.62 6.65 -25.24
N TYR A 56 14.49 6.95 -26.20
CA TYR A 56 14.46 6.44 -27.56
C TYR A 56 15.65 5.49 -27.77
N ALA A 57 15.37 4.23 -28.10
CA ALA A 57 16.40 3.21 -28.33
C ALA A 57 16.02 2.27 -29.49
N ASP A 58 17.02 1.61 -30.08
CA ASP A 58 16.81 0.62 -31.13
C ASP A 58 16.34 -0.75 -30.60
N SER A 59 16.42 -0.98 -29.29
CA SER A 59 16.01 -2.24 -28.66
C SER A 59 15.47 -2.04 -27.24
N GLU A 60 14.60 -2.96 -26.79
CA GLU A 60 14.06 -2.95 -25.43
C GLU A 60 15.15 -3.06 -24.35
N PRO A 61 16.16 -3.96 -24.43
CA PRO A 61 17.24 -4.02 -23.44
C PRO A 61 17.99 -2.69 -23.29
N ASP A 62 18.32 -2.03 -24.41
CA ASP A 62 19.01 -0.72 -24.38
C ASP A 62 18.13 0.35 -23.71
N ALA A 63 16.82 0.37 -24.02
CA ALA A 63 15.87 1.27 -23.37
C ALA A 63 15.73 1.02 -21.87
N MET A 64 15.68 -0.26 -21.46
CA MET A 64 15.58 -0.65 -20.06
C MET A 64 16.85 -0.31 -19.27
N TYR A 65 18.04 -0.47 -19.88
CA TYR A 65 19.30 0.01 -19.32
C TYR A 65 19.27 1.52 -19.08
N ALA A 66 18.89 2.30 -20.09
CA ALA A 66 18.80 3.75 -19.96
C ALA A 66 17.78 4.15 -18.88
N LEU A 67 16.62 3.49 -18.83
CA LEU A 67 15.63 3.70 -17.78
C LEU A 67 16.23 3.46 -16.39
N GLY A 68 16.94 2.35 -16.20
CA GLY A 68 17.63 2.06 -14.94
C GLY A 68 18.63 3.13 -14.54
N TYR A 69 19.42 3.60 -15.50
CA TYR A 69 20.43 4.64 -15.29
C TYR A 69 19.80 5.97 -14.85
N VAL A 70 18.80 6.47 -15.59
CA VAL A 70 18.16 7.77 -15.27
C VAL A 70 17.28 7.69 -14.02
N HIS A 71 16.63 6.55 -13.80
CA HIS A 71 15.84 6.34 -12.59
C HIS A 71 16.74 6.35 -11.35
N ALA A 72 17.93 5.74 -11.40
CA ALA A 72 18.92 5.85 -10.33
C ALA A 72 19.49 7.27 -10.22
N MET A 73 19.80 7.93 -11.34
CA MET A 73 20.27 9.31 -11.36
C MET A 73 19.37 10.25 -10.56
N GLU A 74 18.05 10.10 -10.70
CA GLU A 74 17.09 10.97 -10.04
C GLU A 74 16.62 10.46 -8.67
N ARG A 75 16.56 9.13 -8.48
CA ARG A 75 15.84 8.51 -7.36
C ARG A 75 16.64 7.51 -6.52
N LEU A 76 17.96 7.35 -6.73
CA LEU A 76 18.76 6.30 -6.06
C LEU A 76 18.56 6.22 -4.54
N TRP A 77 18.50 7.37 -3.83
CA TRP A 77 18.25 7.38 -2.39
C TRP A 77 16.86 6.80 -2.03
N GLN A 78 15.81 7.24 -2.73
CA GLN A 78 14.45 6.74 -2.54
C GLN A 78 14.36 5.24 -2.84
N MET A 79 15.00 4.79 -3.92
CA MET A 79 15.07 3.38 -4.32
C MET A 79 15.75 2.53 -3.24
N ASP A 80 16.89 2.99 -2.70
CA ASP A 80 17.64 2.27 -1.69
C ASP A 80 16.86 2.15 -0.37
N LEU A 81 16.19 3.24 0.06
CA LEU A 81 15.32 3.20 1.23
C LEU A 81 14.17 2.21 1.07
N LEU A 82 13.53 2.17 -0.10
CA LEU A 82 12.41 1.27 -0.36
C LEU A 82 12.84 -0.20 -0.30
N ARG A 83 13.93 -0.59 -0.98
CA ARG A 83 14.41 -1.98 -0.91
C ARG A 83 14.85 -2.36 0.50
N ARG A 84 15.44 -1.44 1.26
CA ARG A 84 15.88 -1.66 2.65
C ARG A 84 14.71 -1.77 3.61
N ALA A 85 13.62 -1.02 3.40
CA ALA A 85 12.40 -1.20 4.17
C ALA A 85 11.73 -2.54 3.87
N GLY A 86 11.74 -2.99 2.61
CA GLY A 86 11.31 -4.34 2.24
C GLY A 86 12.18 -5.45 2.83
N ALA A 87 13.48 -5.18 2.98
CA ALA A 87 14.42 -6.15 3.53
C ALA A 87 14.51 -6.12 5.06
N GLY A 88 14.24 -5.00 5.72
CA GLY A 88 14.62 -4.73 7.12
C GLY A 88 16.12 -4.45 7.28
N GLU A 89 16.62 -3.44 6.55
CA GLU A 89 18.04 -3.07 6.44
C GLU A 89 18.28 -1.55 6.62
N LEU A 90 17.36 -0.84 7.28
CA LEU A 90 17.42 0.61 7.48
C LEU A 90 18.47 1.01 8.54
N SER A 91 18.75 0.15 9.52
CA SER A 91 19.78 0.36 10.57
C SER A 91 21.17 0.50 9.98
N ALA A 92 21.43 -0.09 8.81
CA ALA A 92 22.70 0.06 8.10
C ALA A 92 22.94 1.50 7.64
N LEU A 93 21.89 2.33 7.53
CA LEU A 93 21.97 3.75 7.19
C LEU A 93 21.75 4.67 8.40
N PHE A 94 20.81 4.32 9.28
CA PHE A 94 20.34 5.21 10.35
C PHE A 94 20.76 4.77 11.76
N GLY A 95 21.49 3.67 11.88
CA GLY A 95 22.03 3.19 13.15
C GLY A 95 20.95 2.65 14.09
N ARG A 96 21.19 2.85 15.39
CA ARG A 96 20.46 2.16 16.47
C ARG A 96 18.95 2.41 16.49
N ASP A 97 18.52 3.58 16.03
CA ASP A 97 17.12 4.00 16.07
C ASP A 97 16.22 3.14 15.15
N MET A 98 16.81 2.44 14.18
CA MET A 98 16.08 1.55 13.26
C MET A 98 16.17 0.06 13.60
N ILE A 99 16.88 -0.34 14.66
CA ILE A 99 17.09 -1.78 14.97
C ILE A 99 15.76 -2.50 15.19
N GLU A 100 14.85 -1.91 15.98
CA GLU A 100 13.55 -2.53 16.25
C GLU A 100 12.64 -2.52 15.00
N ASN A 101 12.84 -1.54 14.11
CA ASN A 101 12.16 -1.49 12.82
C ASN A 101 12.61 -2.64 11.91
N ASP A 102 13.93 -2.82 11.79
CA ASP A 102 14.53 -3.88 10.98
C ASP A 102 14.18 -5.26 11.54
N LYS A 103 14.26 -5.46 12.87
CA LYS A 103 13.82 -6.73 13.49
C LYS A 103 12.37 -7.04 13.13
N TYR A 104 11.48 -6.05 13.26
CA TYR A 104 10.08 -6.22 12.91
C TYR A 104 9.91 -6.60 11.42
N LEU A 105 10.49 -5.83 10.50
CA LEU A 105 10.38 -6.06 9.06
C LEU A 105 11.00 -7.40 8.63
N ARG A 106 12.16 -7.77 9.20
CA ARG A 106 12.80 -9.09 9.00
C ARG A 106 11.88 -10.21 9.48
N THR A 107 11.25 -10.07 10.66
CA THR A 107 10.30 -11.06 11.19
C THR A 107 9.09 -11.24 10.27
N LEU A 108 8.62 -10.21 9.56
CA LEU A 108 7.52 -10.35 8.60
C LEU A 108 7.83 -11.29 7.43
N GLY A 109 9.10 -11.62 7.17
CA GLY A 109 9.51 -12.63 6.18
C GLY A 109 9.63 -12.12 4.75
N MET A 110 9.47 -10.81 4.49
CA MET A 110 9.48 -10.25 3.13
C MET A 110 10.77 -10.54 2.36
N ARG A 111 11.94 -10.37 2.98
CA ARG A 111 13.23 -10.67 2.33
C ARG A 111 13.36 -12.14 1.95
N GLU A 112 13.02 -13.03 2.86
CA GLU A 112 13.10 -14.47 2.60
C GLU A 112 12.20 -14.87 1.44
N THR A 113 10.97 -14.35 1.43
CA THR A 113 10.03 -14.51 0.32
C THR A 113 10.59 -13.93 -0.99
N ALA A 114 11.23 -12.76 -0.95
CA ALA A 114 11.87 -12.17 -2.12
C ALA A 114 12.96 -13.09 -2.70
N ILE A 115 13.80 -13.68 -1.85
CA ILE A 115 14.85 -14.64 -2.28
C ILE A 115 14.22 -15.85 -2.97
N ARG A 116 13.22 -16.49 -2.33
CA ARG A 116 12.52 -17.67 -2.89
C ARG A 116 11.78 -17.34 -4.20
N THR A 117 11.22 -16.13 -4.30
CA THR A 117 10.52 -15.70 -5.50
C THR A 117 11.49 -15.47 -6.65
N VAL A 118 12.68 -14.91 -6.40
CA VAL A 118 13.73 -14.76 -7.42
C VAL A 118 14.21 -16.11 -7.93
N GLU A 119 14.46 -17.08 -7.05
CA GLU A 119 14.84 -18.46 -7.45
C GLU A 119 13.78 -19.09 -8.38
N THR A 120 12.50 -18.84 -8.09
CA THR A 120 11.39 -19.28 -8.94
C THR A 120 11.34 -18.51 -10.25
N LEU A 121 11.48 -17.17 -10.22
CA LEU A 121 11.48 -16.32 -11.42
C LEU A 121 12.58 -16.76 -12.40
N GLU A 122 13.81 -16.91 -11.92
CA GLU A 122 14.97 -17.27 -12.76
C GLU A 122 14.79 -18.63 -13.46
N SER A 123 13.95 -19.52 -12.91
CA SER A 123 13.67 -20.84 -13.48
C SER A 123 12.41 -20.91 -14.32
N THR A 124 11.50 -19.92 -14.23
CA THR A 124 10.16 -20.01 -14.84
C THR A 124 9.79 -18.84 -15.75
N ALA A 125 10.40 -17.67 -15.58
CA ALA A 125 10.13 -16.49 -16.40
C ALA A 125 10.65 -16.66 -17.82
N SER A 126 10.02 -15.94 -18.75
CA SER A 126 10.53 -15.89 -20.13
C SER A 126 11.87 -15.16 -20.19
N PRO A 127 12.74 -15.47 -21.17
CA PRO A 127 14.00 -14.76 -21.36
C PRO A 127 13.81 -13.25 -21.47
N GLU A 128 12.76 -12.81 -22.16
CA GLU A 128 12.49 -11.38 -22.42
C GLU A 128 12.23 -10.61 -21.12
N VAL A 129 11.46 -11.17 -20.18
CA VAL A 129 11.23 -10.53 -18.87
C VAL A 129 12.54 -10.46 -18.08
N LEU A 130 13.29 -11.56 -18.02
CA LEU A 130 14.54 -11.62 -17.27
C LEU A 130 15.60 -10.66 -17.83
N ASP A 131 15.73 -10.59 -19.15
CA ASP A 131 16.69 -9.72 -19.82
C ASP A 131 16.31 -8.25 -19.62
N ALA A 132 15.03 -7.89 -19.71
CA ALA A 132 14.56 -6.53 -19.42
C ALA A 132 14.80 -6.12 -17.96
N MET A 133 14.58 -7.03 -16.99
CA MET A 133 14.86 -6.75 -15.58
C MET A 133 16.36 -6.61 -15.31
N LYS A 134 17.20 -7.45 -15.94
CA LYS A 134 18.66 -7.38 -15.80
C LYS A 134 19.23 -6.12 -16.41
N ALA A 135 18.83 -5.76 -17.63
CA ALA A 135 19.27 -4.54 -18.30
C ALA A 135 18.94 -3.30 -17.45
N TYR A 136 17.72 -3.24 -16.89
CA TYR A 136 17.35 -2.19 -15.94
C TYR A 136 18.29 -2.12 -14.73
N LEU A 137 18.57 -3.26 -14.08
CA LEU A 137 19.48 -3.30 -12.92
C LEU A 137 20.93 -2.96 -13.30
N GLU A 138 21.39 -3.33 -14.49
CA GLU A 138 22.70 -2.93 -15.01
C GLU A 138 22.80 -1.42 -15.18
N GLY A 139 21.74 -0.78 -15.67
CA GLY A 139 21.63 0.68 -15.73
C GLY A 139 21.70 1.34 -14.35
N VAL A 140 20.92 0.84 -13.39
CA VAL A 140 20.95 1.32 -11.99
C VAL A 140 22.35 1.21 -11.40
N ASN A 141 22.99 0.06 -11.59
CA ASN A 141 24.32 -0.22 -11.05
C ASN A 141 25.43 0.56 -11.77
N ALA A 142 25.26 0.86 -13.05
CA ALA A 142 26.15 1.74 -13.80
C ALA A 142 26.13 3.15 -13.22
N PHE A 143 24.95 3.69 -12.89
CA PHE A 143 24.88 5.00 -12.22
C PHE A 143 25.55 4.96 -10.83
N ILE A 144 25.30 3.93 -10.01
CA ILE A 144 25.97 3.74 -8.72
C ILE A 144 27.50 3.77 -8.85
N ALA A 145 28.04 3.18 -9.93
CA ALA A 145 29.48 3.09 -10.18
C ALA A 145 30.15 4.45 -10.51
N THR A 146 29.40 5.45 -10.97
CA THR A 146 29.92 6.81 -11.26
C THR A 146 30.44 7.50 -10.00
N LYS A 147 29.91 7.12 -8.82
CA LYS A 147 30.13 7.75 -7.51
C LYS A 147 29.58 9.17 -7.39
N GLU A 148 28.73 9.60 -8.31
CA GLU A 148 27.94 10.82 -8.20
C GLU A 148 26.74 10.61 -7.27
N LEU A 149 27.04 10.29 -6.01
CA LEU A 149 26.02 9.89 -5.06
C LEU A 149 25.12 11.09 -4.68
N PRO A 150 23.81 10.83 -4.47
CA PRO A 150 22.87 11.78 -3.86
C PRO A 150 23.42 12.39 -2.56
N PHE A 151 22.92 13.59 -2.22
CA PHE A 151 23.38 14.35 -1.05
C PHE A 151 23.30 13.56 0.25
N GLU A 152 22.25 12.76 0.41
CA GLU A 152 21.95 11.99 1.60
C GLU A 152 23.11 11.04 1.94
N TYR A 153 23.68 10.34 0.94
CA TYR A 153 24.86 9.50 1.14
C TYR A 153 26.10 10.29 1.55
N ARG A 154 26.27 11.53 1.05
CA ARG A 154 27.36 12.42 1.47
C ARG A 154 27.17 12.87 2.92
N LEU A 155 25.93 13.11 3.34
CA LEU A 155 25.58 13.54 4.70
C LEU A 155 25.84 12.45 5.74
N ILE A 156 25.44 11.21 5.44
CA ILE A 156 25.61 10.08 6.37
C ILE A 156 26.92 9.32 6.17
N ASN A 157 27.74 9.72 5.19
CA ASN A 157 29.00 9.07 4.81
C ASN A 157 28.83 7.56 4.57
N ALA A 158 27.75 7.18 3.89
CA ALA A 158 27.46 5.81 3.47
C ALA A 158 27.63 5.66 1.95
N LYS A 159 27.59 4.42 1.47
CA LYS A 159 27.60 4.09 0.04
C LYS A 159 26.47 3.12 -0.27
N PRO A 160 25.75 3.31 -1.39
CA PRO A 160 24.77 2.33 -1.85
C PRO A 160 25.47 1.02 -2.22
N GLU A 161 24.80 -0.09 -1.97
CA GLU A 161 25.17 -1.40 -2.52
C GLU A 161 24.58 -1.57 -3.91
N PRO A 162 25.19 -2.36 -4.80
CA PRO A 162 24.57 -2.72 -6.08
C PRO A 162 23.18 -3.33 -5.88
N PHE A 163 22.27 -3.04 -6.80
CA PHE A 163 20.92 -3.60 -6.84
C PHE A 163 20.93 -4.97 -7.53
N THR A 164 20.06 -5.85 -7.03
CA THR A 164 19.85 -7.20 -7.54
C THR A 164 18.35 -7.47 -7.71
N LEU A 165 17.97 -8.57 -8.36
CA LEU A 165 16.55 -8.96 -8.50
C LEU A 165 15.85 -9.09 -7.12
N ARG A 166 16.58 -9.53 -6.09
CA ARG A 166 16.08 -9.59 -4.71
C ARG A 166 15.52 -8.24 -4.26
N ASP A 167 16.20 -7.16 -4.62
CA ASP A 167 15.84 -5.81 -4.16
C ASP A 167 14.54 -5.32 -4.78
N VAL A 168 14.29 -5.68 -6.05
CA VAL A 168 13.03 -5.44 -6.74
C VAL A 168 11.88 -6.13 -5.97
N TYR A 169 12.08 -7.39 -5.57
CA TYR A 169 11.07 -8.12 -4.81
C TYR A 169 10.97 -7.70 -3.34
N CYS A 170 12.03 -7.19 -2.72
CA CYS A 170 11.95 -6.56 -1.41
C CYS A 170 11.09 -5.29 -1.48
N ALA A 171 11.29 -4.44 -2.50
CA ALA A 171 10.44 -3.26 -2.72
C ALA A 171 8.96 -3.65 -2.92
N THR A 172 8.69 -4.71 -3.69
CA THR A 172 7.35 -5.30 -3.82
C THR A 172 6.82 -5.90 -2.51
N GLY A 173 7.69 -6.48 -1.67
CA GLY A 173 7.32 -6.91 -0.33
C GLY A 173 6.87 -5.74 0.53
N TYR A 174 7.58 -4.60 0.47
CA TYR A 174 7.16 -3.38 1.15
C TYR A 174 5.80 -2.88 0.64
N MET A 175 5.53 -2.96 -0.66
CA MET A 175 4.20 -2.69 -1.22
C MET A 175 3.13 -3.56 -0.55
N ALA A 176 3.40 -4.87 -0.44
CA ALA A 176 2.48 -5.82 0.19
C ALA A 176 2.24 -5.48 1.67
N TYR A 177 3.30 -5.17 2.41
CA TYR A 177 3.22 -4.73 3.79
C TYR A 177 2.44 -3.42 3.96
N SER A 178 2.64 -2.45 3.06
CA SER A 178 1.87 -1.20 3.11
C SER A 178 0.37 -1.44 2.96
N PHE A 179 -0.04 -2.51 2.25
CA PHE A 179 -1.44 -2.88 2.08
C PHE A 179 -1.98 -3.75 3.23
N ALA A 180 -1.11 -4.26 4.10
CA ALA A 180 -1.41 -5.16 5.21
C ALA A 180 -2.06 -4.45 6.43
N ILE A 181 -3.22 -3.81 6.22
CA ILE A 181 -3.94 -3.07 7.27
C ILE A 181 -4.40 -3.95 8.45
N HIS A 182 -4.49 -5.27 8.24
CA HIS A 182 -4.74 -6.32 9.23
C HIS A 182 -3.85 -6.15 10.46
N LEU A 183 -2.54 -5.92 10.26
CA LEU A 183 -1.54 -5.71 11.32
C LEU A 183 -1.83 -4.51 12.24
N LYS A 184 -2.61 -3.54 11.76
CA LYS A 184 -2.97 -2.30 12.47
C LYS A 184 -4.41 -2.33 13.00
N THR A 185 -5.23 -3.25 12.51
CA THR A 185 -6.68 -3.24 12.73
C THR A 185 -7.14 -4.43 13.54
N GLU A 186 -6.76 -5.66 13.18
CA GLU A 186 -7.29 -6.86 13.82
C GLU A 186 -6.82 -7.06 15.26
N PRO A 187 -5.57 -6.75 15.65
CA PRO A 187 -5.17 -6.94 17.04
C PRO A 187 -5.99 -6.10 18.03
N ILE A 188 -6.41 -4.88 17.64
CA ILE A 188 -7.29 -4.06 18.48
C ILE A 188 -8.74 -4.56 18.44
N LEU A 189 -9.22 -5.05 17.29
CA LEU A 189 -10.56 -5.64 17.18
C LEU A 189 -10.69 -6.96 17.98
N ASP A 190 -9.65 -7.79 18.01
CA ASP A 190 -9.57 -9.01 18.83
C ASP A 190 -9.67 -8.69 20.33
N TRP A 191 -8.96 -7.65 20.77
CA TRP A 191 -9.11 -7.14 22.15
C TRP A 191 -10.53 -6.63 22.40
N MET A 192 -11.11 -5.84 21.49
CA MET A 192 -12.46 -5.30 21.66
C MET A 192 -13.51 -6.42 21.77
N LYS A 193 -13.41 -7.46 20.92
CA LYS A 193 -14.31 -8.62 20.92
C LYS A 193 -14.26 -9.40 22.25
N THR A 194 -13.11 -9.43 22.91
CA THR A 194 -12.91 -10.21 24.14
C THR A 194 -13.13 -9.39 25.42
N ALA A 195 -12.89 -8.08 25.37
CA ALA A 195 -12.91 -7.20 26.54
C ALA A 195 -14.15 -6.30 26.65
N LEU A 196 -14.86 -6.02 25.56
CA LEU A 196 -16.06 -5.16 25.57
C LEU A 196 -17.35 -5.99 25.53
N ASP A 197 -18.45 -5.41 26.01
CA ASP A 197 -19.78 -6.04 25.88
C ASP A 197 -20.20 -6.20 24.40
N SER A 198 -20.81 -7.34 24.09
CA SER A 198 -21.23 -7.69 22.74
C SER A 198 -22.23 -6.70 22.10
N SER A 199 -22.97 -5.95 22.91
CA SER A 199 -23.89 -4.91 22.43
C SER A 199 -23.16 -3.73 21.79
N TYR A 200 -22.01 -3.31 22.33
CA TYR A 200 -21.17 -2.26 21.73
C TYR A 200 -20.60 -2.69 20.37
N MET A 201 -20.26 -3.97 20.24
CA MET A 201 -19.76 -4.53 18.98
C MET A 201 -20.81 -4.49 17.85
N ALA A 202 -22.11 -4.47 18.18
CA ALA A 202 -23.18 -4.37 17.19
C ALA A 202 -23.29 -2.97 16.57
N ASP A 203 -22.90 -1.92 17.30
CA ASP A 203 -22.91 -0.53 16.83
C ASP A 203 -21.67 -0.18 15.96
N LEU A 204 -20.65 -1.05 15.94
CA LEU A 204 -19.45 -0.90 15.12
C LEU A 204 -19.66 -1.36 13.66
N ALA A 205 -18.97 -0.72 12.72
CA ALA A 205 -18.93 -1.08 11.30
C ALA A 205 -18.04 -2.31 11.02
N TRP A 206 -18.38 -3.45 11.64
CA TRP A 206 -17.47 -4.59 11.78
C TRP A 206 -17.97 -5.94 11.21
N GLY A 207 -19.29 -6.16 11.06
CA GLY A 207 -19.84 -7.51 10.88
C GLY A 207 -20.11 -8.02 9.44
N GLN A 208 -20.34 -9.34 9.33
CA GLN A 208 -21.39 -9.95 8.49
C GLN A 208 -22.33 -10.80 9.39
N ALA A 209 -23.08 -10.13 10.27
CA ALA A 209 -24.19 -10.60 11.13
C ALA A 209 -24.00 -11.82 12.08
N GLY A 210 -24.11 -11.56 13.40
CA GLY A 210 -24.62 -12.48 14.43
C GLY A 210 -23.58 -13.24 15.24
N PHE A 211 -22.99 -12.61 16.27
CA PHE A 211 -22.01 -13.27 17.14
C PHE A 211 -22.52 -13.50 18.57
N SER A 212 -22.30 -14.72 19.06
CA SER A 212 -22.15 -15.05 20.48
C SER A 212 -21.35 -16.34 20.62
N HIS A 213 -20.16 -16.31 21.23
CA HIS A 213 -19.41 -17.51 21.67
C HIS A 213 -18.67 -17.25 23.00
N ILE A 214 -18.50 -18.32 23.77
CA ILE A 214 -17.98 -18.36 25.14
C ILE A 214 -16.47 -18.68 25.09
N PRO A 215 -15.59 -17.93 25.78
CA PRO A 215 -14.16 -18.26 25.90
C PRO A 215 -13.94 -19.59 26.64
N THR A 216 -12.98 -20.42 26.20
CA THR A 216 -12.65 -21.71 26.83
C THR A 216 -11.25 -21.79 27.46
N ASP A 217 -10.53 -20.69 27.63
CA ASP A 217 -9.24 -20.66 28.35
C ASP A 217 -9.13 -19.52 29.37
N ASP A 218 -8.42 -19.79 30.48
CA ASP A 218 -8.39 -18.94 31.69
C ASP A 218 -7.52 -17.68 31.59
N THR A 219 -6.74 -17.48 30.52
CA THR A 219 -6.12 -16.17 30.22
C THR A 219 -5.89 -15.99 28.71
N LEU A 220 -6.83 -15.38 28.00
CA LEU A 220 -6.54 -14.84 26.67
C LEU A 220 -5.54 -13.67 26.80
N ARG A 221 -4.46 -13.75 26.03
CA ARG A 221 -3.42 -12.71 26.02
C ARG A 221 -3.84 -11.56 25.11
N ASP A 222 -3.85 -10.36 25.66
CA ASP A 222 -4.06 -9.11 24.92
C ASP A 222 -2.95 -8.89 23.87
N ILE A 223 -3.34 -8.85 22.60
CA ILE A 223 -2.45 -8.61 21.46
C ILE A 223 -2.58 -7.22 20.85
N SER A 224 -3.47 -6.35 21.39
CA SER A 224 -3.70 -5.02 20.82
C SER A 224 -2.47 -4.11 20.82
N GLY A 225 -1.51 -4.36 21.73
CA GLY A 225 -0.21 -3.69 21.73
C GLY A 225 0.60 -3.90 20.44
N LEU A 226 0.31 -4.94 19.66
CA LEU A 226 0.89 -5.12 18.33
C LEU A 226 0.50 -3.96 17.40
N ALA A 227 -0.79 -3.59 17.35
CA ALA A 227 -1.25 -2.49 16.49
C ALA A 227 -0.59 -1.16 16.88
N SER A 228 -0.51 -0.84 18.18
CA SER A 228 0.19 0.35 18.68
C SER A 228 1.67 0.35 18.30
N ARG A 229 2.35 -0.80 18.47
CA ARG A 229 3.76 -0.97 18.10
C ARG A 229 3.98 -0.78 16.61
N VAL A 230 3.12 -1.33 15.76
CA VAL A 230 3.19 -1.16 14.30
C VAL A 230 3.04 0.31 13.93
N HIS A 231 2.03 1.02 14.48
CA HIS A 231 1.89 2.46 14.25
C HIS A 231 3.13 3.27 14.64
N ALA A 232 3.70 3.00 15.82
CA ALA A 232 4.91 3.70 16.27
C ALA A 232 6.12 3.43 15.37
N LEU A 233 6.28 2.18 14.90
CA LEU A 233 7.34 1.82 13.97
C LEU A 233 7.14 2.47 12.60
N ASP A 234 5.90 2.59 12.12
CA ASP A 234 5.57 3.26 10.86
C ASP A 234 5.92 4.75 10.88
N GLU A 235 5.59 5.45 11.97
CA GLU A 235 5.86 6.88 12.16
C GLU A 235 7.36 7.21 12.14
N LEU A 236 8.22 6.24 12.46
CA LEU A 236 9.68 6.38 12.41
C LEU A 236 10.28 6.20 11.02
N ARG A 237 9.57 5.58 10.06
CA ARG A 237 10.15 5.25 8.75
C ARG A 237 10.16 6.44 7.81
N LEU A 238 11.24 6.56 7.05
CA LEU A 238 11.39 7.54 5.98
C LEU A 238 10.89 7.02 4.62
N VAL A 239 10.03 6.00 4.62
CA VAL A 239 9.38 5.44 3.42
C VAL A 239 7.87 5.63 3.59
N PRO A 240 7.19 6.29 2.64
CA PRO A 240 5.77 6.61 2.75
C PRO A 240 4.90 5.35 2.68
N GLN A 241 3.77 5.38 3.39
CA GLN A 241 2.70 4.38 3.23
C GLN A 241 1.87 4.67 1.97
N TRP A 242 1.43 3.61 1.33
CA TRP A 242 0.63 3.59 0.10
C TRP A 242 -0.74 3.03 0.43
N LEU A 243 -1.74 3.91 0.53
CA LEU A 243 -3.07 3.56 1.03
C LEU A 243 -4.16 4.31 0.24
N GLY A 244 -4.98 3.54 -0.47
CA GLY A 244 -6.13 4.04 -1.20
C GLY A 244 -5.86 4.35 -2.67
N SER A 245 -6.92 4.40 -3.46
CA SER A 245 -6.87 4.70 -4.89
C SER A 245 -8.28 4.82 -5.46
N ASN A 246 -8.41 5.48 -6.62
CA ASN A 246 -9.59 5.52 -7.46
C ASN A 246 -9.22 5.04 -8.86
N ALA A 247 -10.16 4.35 -9.52
CA ALA A 247 -10.10 4.13 -10.96
C ALA A 247 -11.50 3.96 -11.54
N TRP A 248 -11.70 4.42 -12.77
CA TRP A 248 -12.85 4.08 -13.59
C TRP A 248 -12.52 4.15 -15.06
N VAL A 249 -13.26 3.37 -15.84
CA VAL A 249 -13.12 3.34 -17.30
C VAL A 249 -14.52 3.42 -17.91
N LEU A 250 -14.71 4.37 -18.82
CA LEU A 250 -15.95 4.60 -19.57
C LEU A 250 -15.79 4.05 -20.99
N SER A 251 -16.75 3.27 -21.47
CA SER A 251 -16.78 2.78 -22.85
C SER A 251 -17.11 3.91 -23.83
N GLY A 252 -16.72 3.75 -25.10
CA GLY A 252 -16.97 4.73 -26.17
C GLY A 252 -18.44 5.16 -26.33
N ASP A 253 -19.40 4.24 -26.13
CA ASP A 253 -20.84 4.54 -26.18
C ASP A 253 -21.32 5.54 -25.10
N ARG A 254 -20.48 5.84 -24.11
CA ARG A 254 -20.75 6.82 -23.06
C ARG A 254 -20.03 8.14 -23.26
N THR A 255 -19.13 8.26 -24.23
CA THR A 255 -18.24 9.39 -24.36
C THR A 255 -18.58 10.23 -25.58
N ALA A 256 -18.34 11.53 -25.50
CA ALA A 256 -18.62 12.44 -26.62
C ALA A 256 -17.75 12.15 -27.85
N SER A 257 -16.56 11.57 -27.65
CA SER A 257 -15.63 11.20 -28.72
C SER A 257 -15.95 9.86 -29.37
N GLY A 258 -16.72 8.98 -28.72
CA GLY A 258 -16.84 7.57 -29.10
C GLY A 258 -15.64 6.71 -28.69
N GLU A 259 -14.65 7.29 -28.00
CA GLU A 259 -13.43 6.62 -27.54
C GLU A 259 -13.48 6.34 -26.04
N VAL A 260 -12.71 5.36 -25.57
CA VAL A 260 -12.61 5.07 -24.12
C VAL A 260 -12.02 6.26 -23.35
N ILE A 261 -12.60 6.56 -22.18
CA ILE A 261 -11.98 7.44 -21.19
C ILE A 261 -11.50 6.58 -20.02
N PHE A 262 -10.20 6.61 -19.76
CA PHE A 262 -9.55 5.89 -18.68
C PHE A 262 -9.09 6.86 -17.58
N CYS A 263 -9.46 6.61 -16.33
CA CYS A 263 -9.04 7.39 -15.19
C CYS A 263 -8.49 6.49 -14.09
N ASN A 264 -7.28 6.76 -13.63
CA ASN A 264 -6.70 6.14 -12.44
C ASN A 264 -5.96 7.20 -11.62
N ASP A 265 -6.20 7.19 -10.31
CA ASP A 265 -5.61 8.12 -9.35
C ASP A 265 -5.22 7.32 -8.10
N ALA A 266 -3.92 7.09 -7.91
CA ALA A 266 -3.40 6.27 -6.84
C ALA A 266 -2.99 7.13 -5.64
N HIS A 267 -3.60 6.90 -4.48
CA HIS A 267 -3.38 7.73 -3.30
C HIS A 267 -2.15 7.24 -2.52
N MET A 268 -1.12 8.06 -2.51
CA MET A 268 0.13 7.83 -1.79
C MET A 268 0.28 8.88 -0.70
N ALA A 269 0.87 8.51 0.45
CA ALA A 269 1.28 9.53 1.40
C ALA A 269 2.26 10.50 0.73
N TYR A 270 2.13 11.80 1.02
CA TYR A 270 3.00 12.82 0.45
C TYR A 270 4.47 12.51 0.78
N ALA A 271 5.29 12.45 -0.27
CA ALA A 271 6.72 12.20 -0.17
C ALA A 271 7.46 13.12 -1.14
N SER A 272 8.70 13.45 -0.77
CA SER A 272 9.63 14.16 -1.63
C SER A 272 10.93 13.35 -1.68
N PRO A 273 11.28 12.77 -2.84
CA PRO A 273 10.58 12.86 -4.12
C PRO A 273 9.27 12.01 -4.14
N SER A 274 8.39 12.25 -5.13
CA SER A 274 7.09 11.56 -5.28
C SER A 274 7.25 10.03 -5.38
N VAL A 275 6.25 9.24 -4.98
CA VAL A 275 6.32 7.76 -5.10
C VAL A 275 6.39 7.31 -6.56
N TRP A 276 5.57 7.95 -7.42
CA TRP A 276 5.55 7.67 -8.85
C TRP A 276 6.69 8.37 -9.59
N TYR A 277 7.27 7.63 -10.53
CA TYR A 277 8.29 8.06 -11.48
C TYR A 277 7.74 7.85 -12.90
N GLU A 278 7.49 8.94 -13.62
CA GLU A 278 7.00 8.87 -14.99
C GLU A 278 8.15 8.61 -15.96
N ALA A 279 7.92 7.79 -16.98
CA ALA A 279 8.86 7.57 -18.06
C ALA A 279 8.12 7.21 -19.35
N HIS A 280 8.66 7.66 -20.48
CA HIS A 280 8.20 7.31 -21.80
C HIS A 280 9.27 6.49 -22.51
N ILE A 281 8.93 5.27 -22.94
CA ILE A 281 9.84 4.37 -23.63
C ILE A 281 9.39 4.22 -25.09
N VAL A 282 10.32 4.38 -26.02
CA VAL A 282 10.11 4.23 -27.46
C VAL A 282 11.21 3.37 -28.07
N THR A 283 10.82 2.27 -28.68
CA THR A 283 11.63 1.43 -29.57
C THR A 283 10.83 1.11 -30.84
N PRO A 284 11.43 0.48 -31.87
CA PRO A 284 10.68 0.06 -33.06
C PRO A 284 9.55 -0.93 -32.75
N GLU A 285 9.66 -1.71 -31.68
CA GLU A 285 8.70 -2.76 -31.27
C GLU A 285 7.82 -2.38 -30.07
N LEU A 286 8.15 -1.32 -29.32
CA LEU A 286 7.50 -0.98 -28.05
C LEU A 286 7.36 0.54 -27.87
N GLU A 287 6.15 1.01 -27.57
CA GLU A 287 5.91 2.39 -27.13
C GLU A 287 4.95 2.41 -25.94
N TYR A 288 5.37 2.97 -24.82
CA TYR A 288 4.49 3.22 -23.68
C TYR A 288 4.89 4.44 -22.87
N TYR A 289 3.89 5.08 -22.26
CA TYR A 289 4.06 6.06 -21.19
C TYR A 289 3.60 5.43 -19.88
N GLY A 290 4.46 5.42 -18.87
CA GLY A 290 4.25 4.65 -17.65
C GLY A 290 4.61 5.38 -16.37
N ASN A 291 3.88 5.07 -15.31
CA ASN A 291 4.19 5.42 -13.93
C ASN A 291 4.84 4.21 -13.25
N HIS A 292 6.12 4.35 -12.94
CA HIS A 292 6.95 3.39 -12.22
C HIS A 292 6.99 3.74 -10.74
N ILE A 293 7.27 2.73 -9.91
CA ILE A 293 7.67 2.94 -8.52
C ILE A 293 9.19 2.93 -8.48
N GLY A 294 9.79 3.76 -7.61
CA GLY A 294 11.23 3.78 -7.34
C GLY A 294 11.84 2.37 -7.27
N GLY A 295 12.69 2.00 -8.23
CA GLY A 295 13.41 0.73 -8.22
C GLY A 295 12.64 -0.46 -8.82
N LEU A 296 11.46 -0.24 -9.38
CA LEU A 296 10.71 -1.24 -10.14
C LEU A 296 10.87 -0.99 -11.66
N PRO A 297 11.20 -2.03 -12.45
CA PRO A 297 11.51 -1.88 -13.87
C PRO A 297 10.27 -1.60 -14.73
N PHE A 298 9.10 -2.09 -14.34
CA PHE A 298 7.89 -2.04 -15.18
C PHE A 298 6.80 -1.15 -14.57
N PRO A 299 6.05 -0.41 -15.40
CA PRO A 299 5.05 0.53 -14.93
C PRO A 299 3.80 -0.19 -14.40
N ALA A 300 3.35 0.18 -13.20
CA ALA A 300 2.11 -0.37 -12.63
C ALA A 300 0.85 0.30 -13.22
N ILE A 301 1.00 1.53 -13.72
CA ILE A 301 -0.07 2.36 -14.33
C ILE A 301 0.52 2.97 -15.60
N GLY A 302 -0.25 3.05 -16.69
CA GLY A 302 0.26 3.65 -17.91
C GLY A 302 -0.66 3.47 -19.10
N HIS A 303 -0.16 3.84 -20.26
CA HIS A 303 -0.82 3.61 -21.53
C HIS A 303 0.18 3.42 -22.66
N SER A 304 -0.26 2.74 -23.71
CA SER A 304 0.40 2.65 -25.01
C SER A 304 -0.40 3.49 -26.02
N ARG A 305 -0.14 3.27 -27.32
CA ARG A 305 -1.00 3.77 -28.40
C ARG A 305 -2.33 3.02 -28.48
N ASP A 306 -2.38 1.78 -28.00
CA ASP A 306 -3.50 0.86 -28.23
C ASP A 306 -4.41 0.73 -27.02
N HIS A 307 -3.88 0.87 -25.80
CA HIS A 307 -4.63 0.66 -24.55
C HIS A 307 -4.03 1.40 -23.35
N ALA A 308 -4.82 1.52 -22.28
CA ALA A 308 -4.45 2.06 -20.98
C ALA A 308 -4.74 1.05 -19.86
N TRP A 309 -3.95 1.12 -18.80
CA TRP A 309 -4.10 0.29 -17.61
C TRP A 309 -3.80 1.06 -16.33
N GLY A 310 -4.31 0.53 -15.23
CA GLY A 310 -4.17 1.14 -13.93
C GLY A 310 -4.58 0.20 -12.82
N ILE A 311 -4.22 0.56 -11.60
CA ILE A 311 -4.39 -0.31 -10.44
C ILE A 311 -5.06 0.43 -9.29
N THR A 312 -5.79 -0.34 -8.47
CA THR A 312 -6.23 0.08 -7.13
C THR A 312 -6.02 -1.07 -6.14
N MET A 313 -6.01 -0.81 -4.84
CA MET A 313 -5.93 -1.91 -3.85
C MET A 313 -7.19 -2.78 -3.92
N PHE A 314 -7.03 -4.11 -3.92
CA PHE A 314 -8.17 -5.03 -3.81
C PHE A 314 -8.70 -5.10 -2.37
N VAL A 315 -7.82 -5.00 -1.36
CA VAL A 315 -8.18 -5.02 0.06
C VAL A 315 -8.84 -6.34 0.50
N ASN A 316 -8.52 -7.44 -0.17
CA ASN A 316 -8.80 -8.76 0.34
C ASN A 316 -7.95 -9.04 1.58
N ASP A 317 -8.47 -9.92 2.41
CA ASP A 317 -7.77 -10.41 3.58
C ASP A 317 -6.85 -11.57 3.22
N GLU A 318 -5.56 -11.28 3.34
CA GLU A 318 -4.44 -12.16 3.03
C GLU A 318 -3.57 -12.45 4.25
N ILE A 319 -3.96 -11.97 5.45
CA ILE A 319 -3.23 -12.16 6.70
C ILE A 319 -4.17 -12.73 7.77
N ASP A 320 -3.81 -13.86 8.35
CA ASP A 320 -4.49 -14.44 9.50
C ASP A 320 -3.53 -14.51 10.69
N PHE A 321 -4.02 -14.19 11.90
CA PHE A 321 -3.26 -14.38 13.14
C PHE A 321 -3.62 -15.69 13.80
N TYR A 322 -2.63 -16.47 14.21
CA TYR A 322 -2.81 -17.73 14.92
C TYR A 322 -2.21 -17.66 16.32
N ARG A 323 -3.01 -18.00 17.34
CA ARG A 323 -2.59 -18.20 18.72
C ARG A 323 -1.98 -19.58 18.85
N GLU A 324 -0.67 -19.62 19.08
CA GLU A 324 0.12 -20.83 19.15
C GLU A 324 0.37 -21.23 20.60
N THR A 325 0.28 -22.52 20.92
CA THR A 325 0.73 -23.01 22.23
C THR A 325 2.21 -23.41 22.14
N ILE A 326 3.10 -22.63 22.75
CA ILE A 326 4.57 -22.77 22.64
C ILE A 326 5.19 -23.31 23.94
N GLU A 327 6.06 -24.32 23.82
CA GLU A 327 6.90 -24.84 24.92
C GLU A 327 8.36 -25.02 24.43
N GLY A 328 9.25 -24.13 24.90
CA GLY A 328 10.63 -24.10 24.41
C GLY A 328 10.67 -23.83 22.91
N ASP A 329 11.39 -24.67 22.16
CA ASP A 329 11.50 -24.58 20.69
C ASP A 329 10.49 -25.48 19.95
N ARG A 330 9.31 -25.69 20.56
CA ARG A 330 8.23 -26.49 19.99
C ARG A 330 6.88 -25.78 20.13
N TYR A 331 5.94 -26.12 19.27
CA TYR A 331 4.56 -25.68 19.32
C TYR A 331 3.60 -26.87 19.22
N LEU A 332 2.43 -26.76 19.85
CA LEU A 332 1.40 -27.80 19.85
C LEU A 332 0.47 -27.61 18.65
N HIS A 333 0.29 -28.64 17.84
CA HIS A 333 -0.66 -28.65 16.74
C HIS A 333 -1.20 -30.05 16.50
N GLY A 334 -2.53 -30.21 16.36
CA GLY A 334 -3.17 -31.51 16.16
C GLY A 334 -2.94 -32.51 17.31
N GLY A 335 -2.61 -32.01 18.51
CA GLY A 335 -2.24 -32.84 19.67
C GLY A 335 -0.77 -33.30 19.68
N GLU A 336 0.06 -32.87 18.73
CA GLU A 336 1.48 -33.20 18.64
C GLU A 336 2.36 -31.96 18.86
N TRP A 337 3.50 -32.14 19.53
CA TRP A 337 4.51 -31.09 19.69
C TRP A 337 5.48 -31.10 18.51
N LEU A 338 5.36 -30.11 17.63
CA LEU A 338 6.19 -29.93 16.44
C LEU A 338 7.34 -28.95 16.71
N PRO A 339 8.52 -29.11 16.09
CA PRO A 339 9.63 -28.18 16.26
C PRO A 339 9.32 -26.83 15.58
N LEU A 340 9.77 -25.75 16.20
CA LEU A 340 9.82 -24.44 15.55
C LEU A 340 10.94 -24.41 14.51
N GLU A 341 10.70 -23.72 13.39
CA GLU A 341 11.79 -23.28 12.51
C GLU A 341 12.44 -22.04 13.16
N ILE A 342 13.76 -22.05 13.29
CA ILE A 342 14.52 -20.96 13.90
C ILE A 342 15.61 -20.51 12.93
N ALA A 343 15.52 -19.26 12.50
CA ALA A 343 16.53 -18.60 11.67
C ALA A 343 17.28 -17.56 12.52
N ASN A 344 18.61 -17.61 12.49
CA ASN A 344 19.43 -16.54 13.05
C ASN A 344 19.59 -15.45 12.01
N GLU A 345 19.26 -14.22 12.39
CA GLU A 345 19.31 -13.03 11.56
C GLU A 345 20.36 -12.05 12.09
N VAL A 346 21.02 -11.35 11.18
CA VAL A 346 22.02 -10.32 11.49
C VAL A 346 21.55 -8.98 10.91
N ILE A 347 21.52 -7.97 11.77
CA ILE A 347 21.21 -6.59 11.41
C ILE A 347 22.50 -5.77 11.47
N GLU A 348 22.93 -5.25 10.33
CA GLU A 348 24.03 -4.29 10.25
C GLU A 348 23.58 -2.93 10.79
N VAL A 349 24.43 -2.28 11.59
CA VAL A 349 24.10 -1.03 12.30
C VAL A 349 25.15 0.04 12.02
N ALA A 350 24.72 1.18 11.47
CA ALA A 350 25.61 2.30 11.19
C ALA A 350 26.30 2.79 12.49
N GLY A 351 27.64 2.80 12.48
CA GLY A 351 28.45 3.30 13.60
C GLY A 351 28.52 2.37 14.82
N ASP A 352 28.08 1.11 14.70
CA ASP A 352 28.02 0.15 15.81
C ASP A 352 28.28 -1.30 15.37
N ASN A 353 28.35 -2.23 16.32
CA ASN A 353 28.44 -3.66 16.00
C ASN A 353 27.11 -4.20 15.46
N PRO A 354 27.13 -5.22 14.58
CA PRO A 354 25.93 -5.90 14.14
C PRO A 354 25.13 -6.49 15.32
N VAL A 355 23.81 -6.54 15.16
CA VAL A 355 22.90 -7.13 16.14
C VAL A 355 22.37 -8.46 15.61
N GLU A 356 22.59 -9.52 16.37
CA GLU A 356 22.02 -10.84 16.10
C GLU A 356 20.67 -11.00 16.80
N PHE A 357 19.70 -11.61 16.12
CA PHE A 357 18.44 -12.02 16.73
C PHE A 357 17.87 -13.26 16.04
N GLN A 358 16.84 -13.87 16.62
CA GLN A 358 16.20 -15.06 16.08
C GLN A 358 14.80 -14.75 15.57
N VAL A 359 14.51 -15.20 14.36
CA VAL A 359 13.14 -15.33 13.83
C VAL A 359 12.69 -16.77 14.05
N ARG A 360 11.56 -16.93 14.72
CA ARG A 360 10.96 -18.24 15.05
C ARG A 360 9.66 -18.39 14.26
N LYS A 361 9.39 -19.56 13.70
CA LYS A 361 8.20 -19.80 12.87
C LYS A 361 7.52 -21.12 13.22
N THR A 362 6.20 -21.13 13.10
CA THR A 362 5.37 -22.35 13.01
C THR A 362 5.03 -22.60 11.54
N HIS A 363 4.23 -23.64 11.24
CA HIS A 363 3.70 -23.83 9.89
C HIS A 363 2.75 -22.69 9.47
N HIS A 364 2.11 -22.00 10.43
CA HIS A 364 1.33 -20.82 10.14
C HIS A 364 2.19 -19.64 9.70
N GLY A 365 3.44 -19.54 10.14
CA GLY A 365 4.37 -18.50 9.72
C GLY A 365 5.22 -17.94 10.87
N PRO A 366 5.84 -16.76 10.69
CA PRO A 366 6.67 -16.16 11.72
C PRO A 366 5.89 -15.73 12.95
N LEU A 367 6.49 -15.94 14.12
CA LEU A 367 5.99 -15.45 15.41
C LEU A 367 6.26 -13.95 15.53
N LEU A 368 5.19 -13.13 15.52
CA LEU A 368 5.27 -11.68 15.73
C LEU A 368 5.38 -11.31 17.21
N GLU A 369 4.80 -12.16 18.05
CA GLU A 369 4.85 -12.14 19.51
C GLU A 369 5.15 -13.57 20.01
N LYS A 370 5.40 -13.76 21.31
CA LYS A 370 5.79 -15.06 21.91
C LYS A 370 4.97 -16.27 21.42
N ASP A 371 3.66 -16.09 21.24
CA ASP A 371 2.63 -17.08 20.97
C ASP A 371 1.65 -16.64 19.87
N LEU A 372 2.04 -15.69 19.02
CA LEU A 372 1.21 -15.20 17.92
C LEU A 372 1.95 -15.35 16.59
N ALA A 373 1.53 -16.32 15.78
CA ALA A 373 2.02 -16.50 14.42
C ALA A 373 1.21 -15.65 13.44
N MET A 374 1.88 -15.19 12.38
CA MET A 374 1.25 -14.52 11.24
C MET A 374 1.29 -15.43 10.02
N TRP A 375 0.12 -15.89 9.60
CA TRP A 375 -0.05 -16.49 8.29
C TRP A 375 -0.29 -15.39 7.27
N TRP A 376 0.59 -15.29 6.27
CA TRP A 376 0.50 -14.26 5.25
C TRP A 376 0.62 -14.89 3.87
N THR A 377 -0.37 -14.65 3.00
CA THR A 377 -0.40 -15.15 1.61
C THR A 377 0.89 -14.86 0.87
N PHE A 378 1.47 -13.66 1.07
CA PHE A 378 2.75 -13.27 0.47
C PHE A 378 3.88 -14.27 0.79
N ASN A 379 3.96 -14.74 2.04
CA ASN A 379 4.99 -15.69 2.48
C ASN A 379 4.65 -17.14 2.12
N GLN A 380 3.36 -17.47 2.14
CA GLN A 380 2.85 -18.84 1.98
C GLN A 380 2.75 -19.24 0.50
N TYR A 381 2.74 -18.26 -0.42
CA TYR A 381 2.73 -18.47 -1.86
C TYR A 381 3.87 -17.69 -2.55
N PRO A 382 5.14 -18.10 -2.40
CA PRO A 382 6.34 -17.39 -2.88
C PRO A 382 6.57 -17.55 -4.40
N GLN A 383 5.49 -17.64 -5.18
CA GLN A 383 5.51 -17.72 -6.64
C GLN A 383 4.88 -16.45 -7.22
N ASN A 384 5.05 -15.31 -6.56
CA ASN A 384 4.41 -14.06 -6.96
C ASN A 384 4.99 -13.52 -8.26
N ARG A 385 4.22 -13.53 -9.35
CA ARG A 385 4.65 -13.18 -10.71
C ARG A 385 4.25 -11.75 -11.10
N ILE A 386 4.10 -10.87 -10.12
CA ILE A 386 3.62 -9.49 -10.31
C ILE A 386 4.48 -8.66 -11.27
N HIS A 387 5.80 -8.87 -11.35
CA HIS A 387 6.63 -8.15 -12.32
C HIS A 387 6.42 -8.66 -13.75
N GLU A 388 6.13 -9.95 -13.93
CA GLU A 388 5.70 -10.48 -15.23
C GLU A 388 4.32 -9.93 -15.63
N ALA A 389 3.43 -9.68 -14.65
CA ALA A 389 2.16 -8.99 -14.89
C ALA A 389 2.38 -7.56 -15.40
N PHE A 390 3.21 -6.76 -14.71
CA PHE A 390 3.48 -5.36 -15.08
C PHE A 390 4.23 -5.26 -16.42
N TYR A 391 5.13 -6.21 -16.70
CA TYR A 391 5.72 -6.38 -18.03
C TYR A 391 4.60 -6.59 -19.06
N GLY A 392 3.73 -7.58 -18.84
CA GLY A 392 2.62 -7.90 -19.73
C GLY A 392 1.65 -6.75 -19.97
N PHE A 393 1.36 -5.91 -18.97
CA PHE A 393 0.45 -4.76 -19.12
C PHE A 393 0.94 -3.73 -20.14
N SER A 394 2.24 -3.53 -20.25
CA SER A 394 2.84 -2.52 -21.14
C SER A 394 3.25 -3.07 -22.51
N ARG A 395 3.39 -4.40 -22.67
CA ARG A 395 3.73 -5.05 -23.95
C ARG A 395 2.54 -5.75 -24.64
N GLY A 396 1.61 -6.29 -23.86
CA GLY A 396 0.48 -7.06 -24.38
C GLY A 396 -0.58 -6.18 -25.01
N SER A 397 -1.15 -6.61 -26.14
CA SER A 397 -2.27 -5.92 -26.78
C SER A 397 -3.54 -6.76 -26.72
N GLY A 398 -4.68 -6.09 -26.55
CA GLY A 398 -5.99 -6.71 -26.43
C GLY A 398 -6.31 -7.25 -25.03
N ILE A 399 -7.62 -7.32 -24.76
CA ILE A 399 -8.15 -7.61 -23.44
C ILE A 399 -7.82 -9.03 -22.94
N GLU A 400 -7.71 -10.02 -23.84
CA GLU A 400 -7.36 -11.39 -23.47
C GLU A 400 -5.90 -11.50 -23.02
N SER A 401 -4.98 -10.82 -23.72
CA SER A 401 -3.58 -10.75 -23.30
C SER A 401 -3.46 -10.07 -21.95
N PHE A 402 -4.22 -8.99 -21.74
CA PHE A 402 -4.23 -8.26 -20.49
C PHE A 402 -4.77 -9.10 -19.33
N ALA A 403 -5.87 -9.83 -19.54
CA ALA A 403 -6.44 -10.75 -18.54
C ALA A 403 -5.44 -11.86 -18.15
N ALA A 404 -4.68 -12.39 -19.11
CA ALA A 404 -3.63 -13.38 -18.83
C ALA A 404 -2.49 -12.79 -17.99
N SER A 405 -2.13 -11.52 -18.19
CA SER A 405 -1.17 -10.82 -17.31
C SER A 405 -1.76 -10.54 -15.92
N ALA A 406 -3.05 -10.20 -15.83
CA ALA A 406 -3.73 -9.94 -14.57
C ALA A 406 -3.81 -11.18 -13.67
N GLU A 407 -3.84 -12.39 -14.24
CA GLU A 407 -3.78 -13.66 -13.50
C GLU A 407 -2.47 -13.84 -12.70
N LEU A 408 -1.37 -13.24 -13.15
CA LEU A 408 -0.04 -13.46 -12.59
C LEU A 408 0.19 -12.77 -11.23
N VAL A 409 -0.73 -11.90 -10.82
CA VAL A 409 -0.60 -11.18 -9.55
C VAL A 409 -1.17 -12.00 -8.40
N HIS A 410 -0.32 -12.32 -7.43
CA HIS A 410 -0.69 -13.16 -6.29
C HIS A 410 -0.86 -12.37 -4.99
N ALA A 411 0.13 -11.54 -4.63
CA ALA A 411 0.09 -10.70 -3.43
C ALA A 411 0.97 -9.43 -3.61
N PRO A 412 0.60 -8.27 -3.07
CA PRO A 412 -0.70 -8.03 -2.48
C PRO A 412 -1.79 -8.06 -3.55
N GLY A 413 -3.02 -8.35 -3.15
CA GLY A 413 -4.16 -8.27 -4.04
C GLY A 413 -4.39 -6.85 -4.56
N ILE A 414 -4.49 -6.73 -5.87
CA ILE A 414 -4.78 -5.47 -6.57
C ILE A 414 -5.95 -5.65 -7.52
N ASN A 415 -6.75 -4.61 -7.65
CA ASN A 415 -7.66 -4.47 -8.76
C ASN A 415 -6.88 -3.93 -9.96
N VAL A 416 -7.05 -4.53 -11.12
CA VAL A 416 -6.45 -4.10 -12.38
C VAL A 416 -7.56 -3.65 -13.33
N MET A 417 -7.36 -2.50 -13.96
CA MET A 417 -8.32 -1.86 -14.87
C MET A 417 -7.72 -1.81 -16.29
N TYR A 418 -8.57 -1.93 -17.30
CA TYR A 418 -8.20 -1.91 -18.72
C TYR A 418 -9.17 -1.08 -19.55
N GLY A 419 -8.65 -0.39 -20.55
CA GLY A 419 -9.43 0.26 -21.60
C GLY A 419 -8.62 0.38 -22.89
N ASP A 420 -9.20 0.05 -24.05
CA ASP A 420 -8.49 0.09 -25.33
C ASP A 420 -9.18 0.90 -26.43
N THR A 421 -8.45 1.11 -27.52
CA THR A 421 -8.90 1.81 -28.73
C THR A 421 -9.96 1.06 -29.54
N LYS A 422 -10.23 -0.21 -29.22
CA LYS A 422 -11.34 -0.98 -29.84
C LYS A 422 -12.65 -0.79 -29.08
N GLY A 423 -12.61 -0.12 -27.93
CA GLY A 423 -13.76 0.11 -27.07
C GLY A 423 -13.91 -0.91 -25.94
N ASP A 424 -12.98 -1.85 -25.80
CA ASP A 424 -13.02 -2.85 -24.75
C ASP A 424 -12.61 -2.23 -23.41
N ILE A 425 -13.38 -2.53 -22.36
CA ILE A 425 -13.11 -2.12 -20.98
C ILE A 425 -13.19 -3.31 -20.05
N GLY A 426 -12.32 -3.33 -19.04
CA GLY A 426 -12.20 -4.47 -18.13
C GLY A 426 -11.76 -4.09 -16.73
N TRP A 427 -12.18 -4.91 -15.77
CA TRP A 427 -11.70 -4.88 -14.39
C TRP A 427 -11.55 -6.32 -13.88
N TRP A 428 -10.44 -6.58 -13.18
CA TRP A 428 -10.17 -7.84 -12.48
C TRP A 428 -9.69 -7.54 -11.07
N ALA A 429 -10.17 -8.31 -10.10
CA ALA A 429 -9.47 -8.49 -8.85
C ALA A 429 -8.37 -9.53 -9.03
N SER A 430 -7.12 -9.15 -8.85
CA SER A 430 -5.96 -10.02 -9.06
C SER A 430 -5.25 -10.28 -7.74
N ALA A 431 -5.41 -11.51 -7.26
CA ALA A 431 -4.85 -12.00 -6.00
C ALA A 431 -4.86 -13.54 -5.97
N LYS A 432 -4.02 -14.14 -5.13
CA LYS A 432 -4.08 -15.56 -4.80
C LYS A 432 -4.92 -15.74 -3.53
N LEU A 433 -6.18 -16.17 -3.69
CA LEU A 433 -7.12 -16.24 -2.58
C LEU A 433 -7.05 -17.59 -1.84
N PRO A 434 -6.80 -17.61 -0.52
CA PRO A 434 -6.80 -18.85 0.25
C PRO A 434 -8.22 -19.38 0.46
N ILE A 435 -8.35 -20.70 0.48
CA ILE A 435 -9.58 -21.39 0.88
C ILE A 435 -9.52 -21.59 2.40
N ARG A 436 -10.39 -20.91 3.12
CA ARG A 436 -10.50 -21.00 4.58
C ARG A 436 -11.74 -21.83 4.98
N PRO A 437 -11.68 -22.58 6.10
CA PRO A 437 -12.85 -23.26 6.64
C PRO A 437 -13.99 -22.27 6.97
N ASP A 438 -15.24 -22.66 6.70
CA ASP A 438 -16.41 -21.75 6.84
C ASP A 438 -16.62 -21.18 8.25
N HIS A 439 -16.15 -21.91 9.28
CA HIS A 439 -16.28 -21.54 10.70
C HIS A 439 -15.17 -20.61 11.21
N VAL A 440 -14.13 -20.37 10.40
CA VAL A 440 -13.00 -19.51 10.79
C VAL A 440 -13.40 -18.04 10.61
N ASP A 441 -13.19 -17.26 11.67
CA ASP A 441 -13.33 -15.80 11.68
C ASP A 441 -11.93 -15.19 11.54
N THR A 442 -11.61 -14.67 10.36
CA THR A 442 -10.27 -14.15 10.03
C THR A 442 -9.97 -12.81 10.71
N LYS A 443 -10.98 -12.13 11.25
CA LYS A 443 -10.81 -10.80 11.84
C LYS A 443 -10.29 -10.81 13.27
N VAL A 444 -10.07 -11.99 13.83
CA VAL A 444 -9.53 -12.21 15.19
C VAL A 444 -8.49 -13.31 15.17
N ALA A 445 -7.73 -13.41 16.26
CA ALA A 445 -6.72 -14.45 16.34
C ALA A 445 -7.35 -15.84 16.47
N ILE A 446 -6.95 -16.75 15.58
CA ILE A 446 -7.44 -18.11 15.40
C ILE A 446 -6.67 -19.06 16.32
N ASP A 447 -7.30 -20.10 16.86
CA ASP A 447 -6.59 -21.16 17.60
C ASP A 447 -5.69 -21.97 16.65
N GLY A 448 -4.36 -21.85 16.81
CA GLY A 448 -3.36 -22.55 16.00
C GLY A 448 -3.09 -24.00 16.41
N THR A 449 -3.66 -24.45 17.54
CA THR A 449 -3.49 -25.84 17.98
C THR A 449 -4.41 -26.82 17.22
N ASN A 450 -5.47 -26.31 16.60
CA ASN A 450 -6.51 -27.10 15.96
C ASN A 450 -6.36 -27.09 14.42
N PRO A 451 -5.95 -28.21 13.78
CA PRO A 451 -5.74 -28.30 12.33
C PRO A 451 -7.01 -28.08 11.49
N THR A 452 -8.20 -28.10 12.10
CA THR A 452 -9.44 -27.77 11.38
C THR A 452 -9.59 -26.28 11.09
N ASN A 453 -8.69 -25.43 11.62
CA ASN A 453 -8.67 -23.98 11.39
C ASN A 453 -7.69 -23.55 10.28
N ASP A 454 -6.90 -24.48 9.74
CA ASP A 454 -5.85 -24.18 8.77
C ASP A 454 -6.46 -23.87 7.39
N PRO A 455 -5.83 -23.01 6.57
CA PRO A 455 -6.22 -22.85 5.18
C PRO A 455 -6.03 -24.18 4.42
N ILE A 456 -7.06 -24.60 3.68
CA ILE A 456 -7.11 -25.94 3.06
C ILE A 456 -6.69 -25.95 1.59
N GLY A 457 -6.37 -24.78 1.02
CA GLY A 457 -5.93 -24.66 -0.37
C GLY A 457 -6.01 -23.24 -0.89
N TRP A 458 -6.02 -23.12 -2.22
CA TRP A 458 -6.07 -21.85 -2.93
C TRP A 458 -7.13 -21.91 -4.03
N HIS A 459 -7.85 -20.83 -4.22
CA HIS A 459 -8.70 -20.67 -5.40
C HIS A 459 -7.85 -20.47 -6.67
N GLY A 460 -8.41 -20.84 -7.82
CA GLY A 460 -7.91 -20.46 -9.14
C GLY A 460 -8.33 -19.02 -9.47
N PHE A 461 -7.63 -18.38 -10.41
CA PHE A 461 -7.94 -17.00 -10.82
C PHE A 461 -9.32 -16.87 -11.47
N ASP A 462 -9.87 -17.95 -12.03
CA ASP A 462 -11.23 -18.02 -12.55
C ASP A 462 -12.31 -17.73 -11.49
N MET A 463 -11.97 -17.88 -10.21
CA MET A 463 -12.83 -17.58 -9.07
C MET A 463 -12.70 -16.14 -8.58
N ASN A 464 -11.75 -15.37 -9.11
CA ASN A 464 -11.59 -13.96 -8.76
C ASN A 464 -12.68 -13.11 -9.44
N PRO A 465 -13.21 -12.08 -8.75
CA PRO A 465 -14.16 -11.14 -9.33
C PRO A 465 -13.58 -10.44 -10.56
N GLN A 466 -14.40 -10.36 -11.61
CA GLN A 466 -14.04 -9.64 -12.84
C GLN A 466 -15.29 -9.09 -13.51
N LEU A 467 -15.11 -8.07 -14.34
CA LEU A 467 -16.16 -7.50 -15.15
C LEU A 467 -15.58 -6.95 -16.46
N VAL A 468 -16.02 -7.50 -17.58
CA VAL A 468 -15.58 -7.12 -18.93
C VAL A 468 -16.77 -6.63 -19.74
N ASN A 469 -16.62 -5.50 -20.43
CA ASN A 469 -17.62 -4.90 -21.32
C ASN A 469 -19.06 -4.90 -20.78
N PRO A 470 -19.30 -4.39 -19.55
CA PRO A 470 -20.62 -4.45 -18.96
C PRO A 470 -21.59 -3.52 -19.71
N LYS A 471 -22.87 -3.93 -19.83
CA LYS A 471 -23.93 -3.13 -20.48
C LYS A 471 -24.09 -1.72 -19.94
N ARG A 472 -23.69 -1.47 -18.68
CA ARG A 472 -23.71 -0.12 -18.08
C ARG A 472 -22.67 0.83 -18.69
N GLY A 473 -21.72 0.32 -19.48
CA GLY A 473 -20.70 1.08 -20.18
C GLY A 473 -19.59 1.64 -19.30
N PHE A 474 -19.40 1.11 -18.08
CA PHE A 474 -18.27 1.48 -17.23
C PHE A 474 -17.88 0.40 -16.22
N VAL A 475 -16.61 0.42 -15.81
CA VAL A 475 -16.06 -0.29 -14.65
C VAL A 475 -15.44 0.72 -13.69
N TYR A 476 -15.39 0.41 -12.40
CA TYR A 476 -14.83 1.30 -11.39
C TYR A 476 -14.30 0.53 -10.17
N SER A 477 -13.37 1.14 -9.45
CA SER A 477 -12.92 0.73 -8.13
C SER A 477 -12.47 1.94 -7.33
N ALA A 478 -12.89 2.02 -6.08
CA ALA A 478 -12.28 2.91 -5.08
C ALA A 478 -11.95 2.12 -3.81
N ASN A 479 -11.33 0.94 -4.00
CA ASN A 479 -10.97 -0.03 -2.95
C ASN A 479 -12.19 -0.68 -2.26
N ASN A 480 -13.38 -0.52 -2.85
CA ASN A 480 -14.61 -1.12 -2.35
C ASN A 480 -14.61 -2.63 -2.56
N ALA A 481 -15.37 -3.32 -1.71
CA ALA A 481 -15.59 -4.75 -1.86
C ALA A 481 -16.28 -5.07 -3.20
N PRO A 482 -15.93 -6.21 -3.83
CA PRO A 482 -16.69 -6.74 -4.96
C PRO A 482 -18.08 -7.18 -4.50
N GLN A 483 -18.96 -7.47 -5.45
CA GLN A 483 -20.24 -8.11 -5.13
C GLN A 483 -20.00 -9.46 -4.44
N LEU A 484 -20.82 -9.79 -3.44
CA LEU A 484 -20.76 -11.09 -2.76
C LEU A 484 -20.91 -12.24 -3.76
N SER A 485 -20.07 -13.26 -3.58
CA SER A 485 -20.11 -14.52 -4.32
C SER A 485 -20.53 -15.64 -3.37
N ASP A 486 -21.46 -16.49 -3.81
CA ASP A 486 -21.84 -17.69 -3.05
C ASP A 486 -20.73 -18.74 -3.04
N SER A 487 -19.75 -18.63 -3.94
CA SER A 487 -18.68 -19.64 -4.16
C SER A 487 -17.33 -19.25 -3.58
N VAL A 488 -17.11 -17.96 -3.28
CA VAL A 488 -15.84 -17.45 -2.73
C VAL A 488 -16.14 -16.32 -1.76
N ARG A 489 -15.55 -16.40 -0.57
CA ARG A 489 -15.55 -15.29 0.37
C ARG A 489 -14.32 -14.42 0.12
N TYR A 490 -14.50 -13.11 0.16
CA TYR A 490 -13.43 -12.12 0.13
C TYR A 490 -13.45 -11.39 1.49
N PRO A 491 -12.99 -12.03 2.58
CA PRO A 491 -12.84 -11.33 3.86
C PRO A 491 -11.91 -10.13 3.71
N GLY A 492 -11.89 -9.25 4.71
CA GLY A 492 -11.17 -7.99 4.66
C GLY A 492 -12.08 -6.80 4.37
N HIS A 493 -11.65 -5.92 3.46
CA HIS A 493 -12.33 -4.67 3.13
C HIS A 493 -12.66 -3.80 4.35
N TYR A 494 -11.73 -3.68 5.30
CA TYR A 494 -11.83 -2.72 6.42
C TYR A 494 -12.09 -1.29 5.92
N TYR A 495 -11.60 -0.97 4.71
CA TYR A 495 -11.87 0.26 3.95
C TYR A 495 -13.33 0.44 3.49
N ALA A 496 -14.27 -0.45 3.86
CA ALA A 496 -15.68 -0.37 3.51
C ALA A 496 -16.41 0.78 4.24
N GLY A 497 -15.97 2.00 3.99
CA GLY A 497 -16.71 3.24 4.22
C GLY A 497 -17.58 3.62 3.02
N ASN A 498 -17.32 3.01 1.86
CA ASN A 498 -18.10 3.07 0.61
C ASN A 498 -18.48 4.48 0.11
N THR A 499 -18.00 5.57 0.71
CA THR A 499 -18.39 6.94 0.37
C THR A 499 -17.81 7.36 -0.98
N ARG A 500 -16.49 7.21 -1.18
CA ARG A 500 -15.85 7.52 -2.48
C ARG A 500 -16.40 6.66 -3.62
N ALA A 501 -16.48 5.34 -3.38
CA ALA A 501 -17.00 4.39 -4.35
C ALA A 501 -18.48 4.68 -4.71
N ALA A 502 -19.31 5.03 -3.72
CA ALA A 502 -20.70 5.42 -3.96
C ALA A 502 -20.80 6.73 -4.74
N GLY A 503 -19.98 7.73 -4.42
CA GLY A 503 -19.93 9.00 -5.16
C GLY A 503 -19.54 8.79 -6.63
N ILE A 504 -18.47 8.02 -6.90
CA ILE A 504 -18.06 7.66 -8.27
C ILE A 504 -19.18 6.90 -8.97
N PHE A 505 -19.76 5.89 -8.33
CA PHE A 505 -20.83 5.11 -8.92
C PHE A 505 -22.07 5.95 -9.24
N GLU A 506 -22.48 6.85 -8.34
CA GLU A 506 -23.61 7.76 -8.54
C GLU A 506 -23.34 8.73 -9.69
N ALA A 507 -22.17 9.37 -9.71
CA ALA A 507 -21.76 10.29 -10.77
C ALA A 507 -21.76 9.60 -12.14
N LEU A 508 -21.15 8.41 -12.23
CA LEU A 508 -21.11 7.63 -13.46
C LEU A 508 -22.46 7.00 -13.81
N SER A 509 -23.40 6.85 -12.88
CA SER A 509 -24.74 6.29 -13.17
C SER A 509 -25.75 7.33 -13.66
N GLN A 510 -25.39 8.61 -13.70
CA GLN A 510 -26.23 9.64 -14.31
C GLN A 510 -26.56 9.26 -15.77
N PRO A 511 -27.78 9.57 -16.26
CA PRO A 511 -28.21 9.26 -17.63
C PRO A 511 -27.51 10.18 -18.67
N LYS A 512 -26.18 10.08 -18.71
CA LYS A 512 -25.24 10.85 -19.52
C LYS A 512 -24.41 9.88 -20.38
N ASN A 513 -24.35 10.17 -21.68
CA ASN A 513 -23.64 9.39 -22.70
C ASN A 513 -22.71 10.25 -23.58
N ASP A 514 -22.43 11.47 -23.16
CA ASP A 514 -21.54 12.42 -23.84
C ASP A 514 -20.41 12.86 -22.89
N TRP A 515 -19.87 11.92 -22.11
CA TRP A 515 -18.76 12.19 -21.19
C TRP A 515 -17.53 12.69 -21.94
N THR A 516 -16.97 13.81 -21.47
CA THR A 516 -15.68 14.32 -21.93
C THR A 516 -14.59 14.06 -20.90
N VAL A 517 -13.31 14.18 -21.29
CA VAL A 517 -12.19 14.12 -20.35
C VAL A 517 -12.36 15.15 -19.22
N ALA A 518 -12.83 16.36 -19.54
CA ALA A 518 -13.12 17.39 -18.54
C ALA A 518 -14.21 16.98 -17.53
N ASP A 519 -15.24 16.24 -17.95
CA ASP A 519 -16.28 15.73 -17.03
C ASP A 519 -15.69 14.67 -16.08
N ALA A 520 -14.82 13.80 -16.60
CA ALA A 520 -14.13 12.81 -15.77
C ALA A 520 -13.15 13.47 -14.78
N GLN A 521 -12.40 14.49 -15.21
CA GLN A 521 -11.54 15.28 -14.33
C GLN A 521 -12.34 16.00 -13.23
N ALA A 522 -13.56 16.46 -13.52
CA ALA A 522 -14.42 17.06 -12.50
C ALA A 522 -14.80 16.06 -11.39
N ILE A 523 -14.95 14.77 -11.70
CA ILE A 523 -15.12 13.72 -10.68
C ILE A 523 -13.82 13.50 -9.88
N GLN A 524 -12.65 13.47 -10.55
CA GLN A 524 -11.37 13.32 -9.84
C GLN A 524 -11.12 14.44 -8.83
N LEU A 525 -11.57 15.66 -9.14
CA LEU A 525 -11.42 16.84 -8.30
C LEU A 525 -12.59 17.08 -7.33
N ASP A 526 -13.58 16.17 -7.28
CA ASP A 526 -14.70 16.30 -6.35
C ASP A 526 -14.21 16.18 -4.90
N HIS A 527 -14.47 17.21 -4.12
CA HIS A 527 -14.07 17.34 -2.72
C HIS A 527 -15.23 17.13 -1.73
N HIS A 528 -16.37 16.59 -2.18
CA HIS A 528 -17.54 16.34 -1.34
C HIS A 528 -17.59 14.90 -0.85
N SER A 529 -17.98 14.73 0.42
CA SER A 529 -18.33 13.42 0.98
C SER A 529 -19.84 13.20 0.96
N PRO A 530 -20.34 12.06 0.41
CA PRO A 530 -21.77 11.74 0.40
C PRO A 530 -22.45 11.68 1.78
N VAL A 531 -21.68 11.51 2.86
CA VAL A 531 -22.23 11.32 4.22
C VAL A 531 -21.93 12.48 5.18
N TYR A 532 -20.92 13.31 4.91
CA TYR A 532 -20.49 14.31 5.90
C TYR A 532 -21.51 15.41 6.11
N ARG A 533 -22.25 15.81 5.07
CA ARG A 533 -23.38 16.73 5.22
C ARG A 533 -24.41 16.21 6.22
N GLN A 534 -24.85 14.96 6.05
CA GLN A 534 -25.86 14.35 6.92
C GLN A 534 -25.34 14.18 8.35
N ASN A 535 -24.07 13.78 8.50
CA ASN A 535 -23.41 13.68 9.80
C ASN A 535 -23.34 15.05 10.50
N ALA A 536 -22.95 16.11 9.78
CA ALA A 536 -22.90 17.46 10.33
C ALA A 536 -24.28 17.99 10.72
N GLU A 537 -25.31 17.73 9.89
CA GLU A 537 -26.70 18.06 10.22
C GLU A 537 -27.17 17.37 11.51
N ALA A 538 -26.83 16.09 11.71
CA ALA A 538 -27.13 15.34 12.93
C ALA A 538 -26.40 15.90 14.16
N LEU A 539 -25.10 16.19 14.05
CA LEU A 539 -24.32 16.83 15.10
C LEU A 539 -24.91 18.19 15.52
N VAL A 540 -25.26 19.03 14.54
CA VAL A 540 -25.91 20.33 14.76
C VAL A 540 -27.26 20.14 15.47
N ALA A 541 -28.05 19.14 15.08
CA ALA A 541 -29.32 18.84 15.74
C ALA A 541 -29.12 18.43 17.21
N TYR A 542 -28.11 17.61 17.52
CA TYR A 542 -27.78 17.23 18.90
C TYR A 542 -27.32 18.42 19.74
N ALA A 543 -26.45 19.28 19.21
CA ALA A 543 -26.02 20.50 19.90
C ALA A 543 -27.20 21.43 20.18
N ASN A 544 -28.09 21.65 19.20
CA ASN A 544 -29.29 22.46 19.38
C ASN A 544 -30.23 21.87 20.45
N ALA A 545 -30.43 20.54 20.45
CA ALA A 545 -31.25 19.86 21.46
C ALA A 545 -30.65 19.98 22.87
N ALA A 546 -29.32 20.02 22.98
CA ALA A 546 -28.60 20.28 24.22
C ALA A 546 -28.54 21.77 24.62
N GLY A 547 -29.07 22.68 23.80
CA GLY A 547 -29.00 24.13 24.04
C GLY A 547 -27.62 24.74 23.82
N VAL A 548 -26.75 24.07 23.06
CA VAL A 548 -25.41 24.53 22.70
C VAL A 548 -25.49 25.25 21.35
N GLU A 549 -25.07 26.52 21.32
CA GLU A 549 -24.94 27.27 20.07
C GLU A 549 -23.82 26.68 19.21
N VAL A 550 -24.11 26.51 17.92
CA VAL A 550 -23.16 26.02 16.92
C VAL A 550 -22.83 27.14 15.96
N GLU A 551 -21.54 27.28 15.65
CA GLU A 551 -21.04 28.26 14.70
C GLU A 551 -21.77 28.22 13.35
N GLY A 552 -22.00 29.41 12.78
CA GLY A 552 -22.82 29.57 11.59
C GLY A 552 -22.29 28.81 10.36
N PHE A 553 -20.97 28.68 10.22
CA PHE A 553 -20.35 27.98 9.07
C PHE A 553 -20.55 26.47 9.09
N MET A 554 -20.91 25.87 10.25
CA MET A 554 -21.30 24.47 10.32
C MET A 554 -22.75 24.25 9.90
N ARG A 555 -23.59 25.30 10.01
CA ARG A 555 -25.00 25.22 9.65
C ARG A 555 -25.13 25.29 8.13
N GLY A 556 -25.45 24.16 7.50
CA GLY A 556 -25.62 24.07 6.05
C GLY A 556 -24.34 23.81 5.27
N TRP A 557 -23.26 23.39 5.94
CA TRP A 557 -22.09 22.82 5.25
C TRP A 557 -22.53 21.60 4.42
N ASP A 558 -22.11 21.57 3.17
CA ASP A 558 -22.50 20.56 2.18
C ASP A 558 -21.56 19.36 2.12
N GLY A 559 -20.52 19.34 2.97
CA GLY A 559 -19.52 18.27 3.00
C GLY A 559 -18.29 18.52 2.11
N GLY A 560 -18.13 19.72 1.54
CA GLY A 560 -16.95 20.12 0.76
C GLY A 560 -15.67 20.35 1.59
N HIS A 561 -14.50 20.24 0.95
CA HIS A 561 -13.16 20.37 1.56
C HIS A 561 -12.20 21.21 0.71
N LEU A 562 -12.50 22.50 0.55
CA LEU A 562 -11.58 23.46 -0.05
C LEU A 562 -10.58 24.01 0.98
N ALA A 563 -9.47 24.57 0.50
CA ALA A 563 -8.40 25.09 1.35
C ALA A 563 -8.86 26.23 2.29
N GLU A 564 -9.88 26.97 1.87
CA GLU A 564 -10.50 28.07 2.60
C GLU A 564 -11.64 27.64 3.54
N ASP A 565 -12.08 26.38 3.50
CA ASP A 565 -13.22 25.92 4.28
C ASP A 565 -12.88 25.73 5.76
N LEU A 566 -13.63 26.43 6.63
CA LEU A 566 -13.49 26.27 8.09
C LEU A 566 -14.26 25.05 8.62
N ALA A 567 -15.40 24.71 8.00
CA ALA A 567 -16.29 23.65 8.48
C ALA A 567 -15.62 22.27 8.62
N PRO A 568 -14.79 21.80 7.65
CA PRO A 568 -14.09 20.53 7.79
C PRO A 568 -13.22 20.43 9.04
N THR A 569 -12.51 21.52 9.38
CA THR A 569 -11.61 21.54 10.55
C THR A 569 -12.35 21.30 11.86
N LEU A 570 -13.52 21.92 12.02
CA LEU A 570 -14.36 21.74 13.18
C LEU A 570 -15.09 20.38 13.14
N TYR A 571 -15.54 19.96 11.95
CA TYR A 571 -16.20 18.66 11.76
C TYR A 571 -15.32 17.50 12.24
N TYR A 572 -14.07 17.41 11.78
CA TYR A 572 -13.17 16.31 12.20
C TYR A 572 -12.89 16.34 13.70
N ARG A 573 -12.75 17.53 14.29
CA ARG A 573 -12.57 17.65 15.74
C ARG A 573 -13.82 17.25 16.51
N TRP A 574 -15.00 17.60 16.01
CA TRP A 574 -16.27 17.22 16.61
C TRP A 574 -16.50 15.71 16.48
N MET A 575 -16.26 15.13 15.31
CA MET A 575 -16.29 13.69 15.08
C MET A 575 -15.41 12.94 16.09
N TYR A 576 -14.13 13.33 16.24
CA TYR A 576 -13.23 12.74 17.23
C TYR A 576 -13.83 12.80 18.65
N ARG A 577 -14.35 13.97 19.06
CA ARG A 577 -14.90 14.15 20.42
C ARG A 577 -16.20 13.40 20.63
N THR A 578 -17.02 13.25 19.60
CA THR A 578 -18.25 12.44 19.66
C THR A 578 -17.90 10.96 19.77
N ILE A 579 -16.97 10.44 18.97
CA ILE A 579 -16.50 9.05 19.07
C ILE A 579 -15.89 8.79 20.44
N GLN A 580 -15.04 9.72 20.92
CA GLN A 580 -14.46 9.62 22.25
C GLN A 580 -15.53 9.63 23.34
N GLY A 581 -16.50 10.53 23.27
CA GLY A 581 -17.59 10.60 24.25
C GLY A 581 -18.52 9.38 24.23
N ALA A 582 -18.60 8.66 23.12
CA ALA A 582 -19.45 7.49 22.96
C ALA A 582 -18.78 6.16 23.35
N MET A 583 -17.45 6.07 23.32
CA MET A 583 -16.74 4.80 23.45
C MET A 583 -15.61 4.79 24.48
N TYR A 584 -15.05 5.94 24.87
CA TYR A 584 -13.81 5.97 25.66
C TYR A 584 -13.97 5.42 27.08
N ASP A 585 -15.12 5.61 27.70
CA ASP A 585 -15.47 5.06 29.00
C ASP A 585 -15.45 3.53 29.00
N GLU A 586 -15.94 2.90 27.95
CA GLU A 586 -15.86 1.44 27.77
C GLU A 586 -14.41 0.95 27.68
N PHE A 587 -13.55 1.70 26.99
CA PHE A 587 -12.12 1.41 26.95
C PHE A 587 -11.46 1.64 28.33
N ALA A 588 -11.91 2.64 29.08
CA ALA A 588 -11.39 2.93 30.42
C ALA A 588 -11.80 1.88 31.46
N GLU A 589 -12.99 1.28 31.32
CA GLU A 589 -13.46 0.20 32.17
C GLU A 589 -12.76 -1.14 31.84
N ALA A 590 -12.61 -1.47 30.56
CA ALA A 590 -12.11 -2.77 30.12
C ALA A 590 -10.57 -2.87 30.09
N ALA A 591 -9.86 -1.76 29.88
CA ALA A 591 -8.39 -1.78 29.78
C ALA A 591 -7.71 -1.87 31.14
N SER A 592 -6.51 -2.45 31.17
CA SER A 592 -5.63 -2.36 32.34
C SER A 592 -5.24 -0.90 32.63
N GLU A 593 -4.99 -0.58 33.91
CA GLU A 593 -4.68 0.77 34.37
C GLU A 593 -3.55 1.41 33.52
N GLY A 594 -3.84 2.57 32.94
CA GLY A 594 -2.90 3.33 32.11
C GLY A 594 -2.93 3.04 30.60
N PHE A 595 -3.67 2.03 30.12
CA PHE A 595 -3.67 1.62 28.70
C PHE A 595 -4.91 2.02 27.90
N ALA A 596 -5.95 2.56 28.55
CA ALA A 596 -7.21 2.91 27.89
C ALA A 596 -7.01 3.91 26.72
N GLN A 597 -6.23 4.96 26.95
CA GLN A 597 -5.94 5.97 25.93
C GLN A 597 -5.21 5.38 24.73
N GLU A 598 -4.23 4.51 24.96
CA GLU A 598 -3.48 3.87 23.89
C GLU A 598 -4.40 3.01 23.02
N LYS A 599 -5.23 2.18 23.65
CA LYS A 599 -6.19 1.30 22.95
C LYS A 599 -7.23 2.09 22.17
N PHE A 600 -7.78 3.15 22.77
CA PHE A 600 -8.73 4.02 22.10
C PHE A 600 -8.12 4.69 20.87
N GLU A 601 -6.91 5.25 20.98
CA GLU A 601 -6.21 5.87 19.86
C GLU A 601 -5.84 4.84 18.78
N SER A 602 -5.44 3.64 19.18
CA SER A 602 -5.17 2.52 18.27
C SER A 602 -6.42 2.17 17.45
N TRP A 603 -7.57 1.99 18.11
CA TRP A 603 -8.85 1.78 17.42
C TRP A 603 -9.26 2.98 16.57
N HIS A 604 -9.14 4.20 17.08
CA HIS A 604 -9.58 5.41 16.39
C HIS A 604 -8.78 5.70 15.10
N ARG A 605 -7.52 5.26 15.04
CA ARG A 605 -6.69 5.30 13.84
C ARG A 605 -7.10 4.28 12.78
N THR A 606 -7.97 3.33 13.10
CA THR A 606 -8.51 2.38 12.13
C THR A 606 -9.66 3.01 11.35
N ILE A 607 -9.77 2.62 10.09
CA ILE A 607 -10.90 2.98 9.24
C ILE A 607 -12.25 2.41 9.75
N VAL A 608 -12.21 1.39 10.61
CA VAL A 608 -13.40 0.87 11.29
C VAL A 608 -14.00 1.94 12.21
N SER A 609 -13.17 2.74 12.90
CA SER A 609 -13.65 3.85 13.74
C SER A 609 -14.35 4.92 12.90
N GLU A 610 -13.74 5.36 11.80
CA GLU A 610 -14.34 6.34 10.88
C GLU A 610 -15.69 5.83 10.31
N ASN A 611 -15.73 4.59 9.83
CA ASN A 611 -16.94 4.00 9.25
C ASN A 611 -18.04 3.71 10.28
N SER A 612 -17.68 3.61 11.56
CA SER A 612 -18.66 3.46 12.64
C SER A 612 -19.34 4.79 12.98
N PHE A 613 -18.76 5.93 12.61
CA PHE A 613 -19.27 7.24 13.00
C PHE A 613 -20.73 7.50 12.60
N PRO A 614 -21.18 7.24 11.35
CA PRO A 614 -22.60 7.40 11.00
C PRO A 614 -23.53 6.47 11.80
N ARG A 615 -23.06 5.28 12.19
CA ARG A 615 -23.84 4.33 13.02
C ARG A 615 -23.99 4.84 14.44
N LEU A 616 -22.90 5.34 15.04
CA LEU A 616 -22.91 5.97 16.36
C LEU A 616 -23.84 7.18 16.38
N LEU A 617 -23.81 8.02 15.33
CA LEU A 617 -24.74 9.15 15.23
C LEU A 617 -26.21 8.73 15.12
N ALA A 618 -26.51 7.56 14.55
CA ALA A 618 -27.87 7.05 14.42
C ALA A 618 -28.40 6.42 15.72
N ASN A 619 -27.53 6.07 16.67
CA ASN A 619 -27.88 5.49 17.96
C ASN A 619 -27.40 6.38 19.12
N PRO A 620 -28.10 7.49 19.43
CA PRO A 620 -27.64 8.50 20.41
C PRO A 620 -27.87 8.12 21.88
N LYS A 621 -28.20 6.85 22.17
CA LYS A 621 -28.39 6.34 23.52
C LYS A 621 -27.08 5.77 24.02
#